data_AF-A0A3L9Y6Q2-F1
#
_entry.id   AF-A0A3L9Y6Q2-F1
#
_cell.length_a   1.000
_cell.length_b   1.000
_cell.length_c   1.000
_cell.angle_alpha   90.00
_cell.angle_beta   90.00
_cell.angle_gamma   90.00
#
_symmetry.space_group_name_H-M   'P 1'
#
loop_
_entity.id
_entity.type
_entity.pdbx_description
1 polymer ?
#
loop_
_entity_poly.entity_id
_entity_poly.type
_entity_poly.pdbx_seq_one_letter_code
_entity_poly.pdbx_strand_id
1 'polypeptide(L)'
;MFDGSPEHVGAMVPDASAQDGGYIMVFVLESGSPRIVATRFPAKNVTSWKSRSARYGGETLNRVLVTKAHPRYEKIKRLLAHQLSIDDEGNASPGPLTIELIRTKVDSLFDTLTPEAARPLSAGTLSAAH
;
A
#
# COMPACT_ATOMS: atom_id res chain seq x y z
N MET A 1 -2.01 8.85 3.41
CA MET A 1 -1.04 7.76 3.23
C MET A 1 0.09 8.02 4.20
N PHE A 2 0.50 7.04 5.00
CA PHE A 2 1.69 7.16 5.84
C PHE A 2 2.93 6.84 5.01
N ASP A 3 4.00 7.58 5.26
CA ASP A 3 5.27 7.44 4.57
C ASP A 3 6.39 7.89 5.51
N GLY A 4 7.18 6.93 6.00
CA GLY A 4 8.22 7.25 6.96
C GLY A 4 8.88 6.04 7.60
N SER A 5 9.46 6.29 8.77
CA SER A 5 10.21 5.27 9.52
C SER A 5 9.31 4.11 9.96
N PRO A 6 9.78 2.84 9.89
CA PRO A 6 9.07 1.69 10.42
C PRO A 6 8.70 1.81 11.90
N GLU A 7 9.48 2.56 12.70
CA GLU A 7 9.23 2.73 14.14
C GLU A 7 7.96 3.53 14.43
N HIS A 8 7.57 4.44 13.54
CA HIS A 8 6.40 5.29 13.74
C HIS A 8 5.09 4.62 13.32
N VAL A 9 5.15 3.47 12.62
CA VAL A 9 3.95 2.81 12.09
C VAL A 9 2.96 2.47 13.21
N GLY A 10 3.43 1.96 14.35
CA GLY A 10 2.55 1.58 15.46
C GLY A 10 1.86 2.74 16.17
N ALA A 11 2.42 3.96 16.09
CA ALA A 11 1.82 5.16 16.66
C ALA A 11 0.93 5.90 15.66
N MET A 12 1.25 5.82 14.37
CA MET A 12 0.67 6.66 13.32
C MET A 12 -0.40 5.95 12.48
N VAL A 13 -0.37 4.61 12.40
CA VAL A 13 -1.33 3.84 11.61
C VAL A 13 -2.06 2.85 12.50
N PRO A 14 -3.36 3.07 12.79
CA PRO A 14 -4.15 2.13 13.56
C PRO A 14 -4.37 0.82 12.80
N ASP A 15 -4.75 -0.23 13.53
CA ASP A 15 -5.23 -1.46 12.91
C ASP A 15 -6.58 -1.21 12.21
N ALA A 16 -6.76 -1.82 11.03
CA ALA A 16 -8.02 -1.70 10.30
C ALA A 16 -9.07 -2.67 10.83
N SER A 17 -10.31 -2.19 10.96
CA SER A 17 -11.46 -3.04 11.27
C SER A 17 -11.78 -3.98 10.09
N ALA A 18 -12.57 -5.02 10.33
CA ALA A 18 -13.05 -5.89 9.26
C ALA A 18 -13.90 -5.15 8.21
N GLN A 19 -14.56 -4.05 8.61
CA GLN A 19 -15.44 -3.26 7.74
C GLN A 19 -14.61 -2.32 6.83
N ASP A 20 -13.57 -1.71 7.38
CA ASP A 20 -12.68 -0.79 6.65
C ASP A 20 -11.71 -1.54 5.71
N GLY A 21 -11.58 -2.86 5.90
CA GLY A 21 -10.70 -3.72 5.12
C GLY A 21 -9.29 -3.73 5.67
N GLY A 22 -8.32 -3.32 4.84
CA GLY A 22 -6.90 -3.36 5.20
C GLY A 22 -6.04 -2.46 4.32
N TYR A 23 -4.74 -2.50 4.56
CA TYR A 23 -3.75 -1.64 3.93
C TYR A 23 -2.95 -2.40 2.89
N ILE A 24 -2.52 -1.68 1.86
CA ILE A 24 -1.31 -2.06 1.10
C ILE A 24 -0.14 -1.35 1.78
N MET A 25 0.93 -2.09 2.05
CA MET A 25 2.18 -1.51 2.53
C MET A 25 3.31 -1.82 1.56
N VAL A 26 4.25 -0.88 1.45
CA VAL A 26 5.51 -1.05 0.74
C VAL A 26 6.63 -0.92 1.76
N PHE A 27 7.37 -2.00 1.94
CA PHE A 27 8.60 -2.06 2.72
C PHE A 27 9.75 -1.72 1.79
N VAL A 28 10.51 -0.69 2.13
CA VAL A 28 11.74 -0.34 1.43
C VAL A 28 12.90 -0.82 2.30
N LEU A 29 13.63 -1.81 1.78
CA LEU A 29 14.77 -2.40 2.48
C LEU A 29 15.97 -1.44 2.47
N GLU A 30 17.01 -1.72 3.26
CA GLU A 30 18.25 -0.93 3.23
C GLU A 30 18.91 -0.87 1.84
N SER A 31 18.81 -1.95 1.05
CA SER A 31 19.23 -1.96 -0.36
C SER A 31 18.41 -1.03 -1.28
N GLY A 32 17.30 -0.47 -0.80
CA GLY A 32 16.31 0.25 -1.60
C GLY A 32 15.29 -0.67 -2.28
N SER A 33 15.44 -1.99 -2.17
CA SER A 33 14.51 -2.95 -2.77
C SER A 33 13.12 -2.86 -2.15
N PRO A 34 12.03 -2.73 -2.94
CA PRO A 34 10.68 -2.72 -2.40
C PRO A 34 10.12 -4.14 -2.18
N ARG A 35 9.32 -4.30 -1.13
CA ARG A 35 8.50 -5.48 -0.84
C ARG A 35 7.06 -5.07 -0.55
N ILE A 36 6.11 -5.66 -1.25
CA ILE A 36 4.69 -5.31 -1.14
C ILE A 36 3.99 -6.31 -0.23
N VAL A 37 3.25 -5.79 0.76
CA VAL A 37 2.42 -6.59 1.66
C VAL A 37 1.01 -6.03 1.76
N ALA A 38 0.09 -6.89 2.18
CA ALA A 38 -1.29 -6.53 2.49
C ALA A 38 -1.57 -6.98 3.92
N THR A 39 -2.17 -6.11 4.73
CA THR A 39 -2.49 -6.44 6.11
C THR A 39 -3.52 -5.51 6.71
N ARG A 40 -4.23 -6.00 7.73
CA ARG A 40 -5.04 -5.17 8.62
C ARG A 40 -4.26 -4.66 9.84
N PHE A 41 -3.09 -5.23 10.10
CA PHE A 41 -2.32 -5.02 11.33
C PHE A 41 -0.92 -4.48 10.99
N PRO A 42 -0.80 -3.19 10.58
CA PRO A 42 0.43 -2.65 10.01
C PRO A 42 1.61 -2.72 11.01
N ALA A 43 1.38 -2.37 12.27
CA ALA A 43 2.40 -2.44 13.33
C ALA A 43 2.91 -3.88 13.54
N LYS A 44 1.99 -4.83 13.69
CA LYS A 44 2.31 -6.25 13.83
C LYS A 44 3.07 -6.79 12.62
N ASN A 45 2.75 -6.33 11.42
CA ASN A 45 3.43 -6.75 10.19
C ASN A 45 4.90 -6.29 10.17
N VAL A 46 5.15 -5.03 10.55
CA VAL A 46 6.51 -4.48 10.71
C VAL A 46 7.29 -5.25 11.76
N THR A 47 6.72 -5.47 12.96
CA THR A 47 7.38 -6.26 14.03
C THR A 47 7.69 -7.69 13.57
N SER A 48 6.76 -8.32 12.85
CA SER A 48 6.96 -9.68 12.32
C SER A 48 8.02 -9.72 11.22
N TRP A 49 8.18 -8.66 10.42
CA TRP A 49 9.30 -8.54 9.49
C TRP A 49 10.62 -8.44 10.24
N LYS A 50 10.77 -7.47 11.15
CA LYS A 50 12.00 -7.27 11.95
C LYS A 50 12.44 -8.56 12.65
N SER A 51 11.51 -9.25 13.30
CA SER A 51 11.81 -10.51 13.99
C SER A 51 12.26 -11.62 13.03
N ARG A 52 11.68 -11.71 11.82
CA ARG A 52 12.08 -12.74 10.83
C ARG A 52 13.41 -12.39 10.20
N SER A 53 13.62 -11.14 9.81
CA SER A 53 14.90 -10.66 9.29
C SER A 53 16.05 -10.93 10.26
N ALA A 54 15.88 -10.57 11.54
CA ALA A 54 16.91 -10.82 12.56
C ALA A 54 17.19 -12.31 12.78
N ARG A 55 16.18 -13.19 12.68
CA ARG A 55 16.34 -14.63 12.89
C ARG A 55 16.95 -15.37 11.70
N TYR A 56 16.64 -14.93 10.49
CA TYR A 56 16.95 -15.67 9.25
C TYR A 56 17.94 -14.92 8.34
N GLY A 57 18.57 -13.84 8.81
CA GLY A 57 19.54 -13.06 8.04
C GLY A 57 18.91 -12.23 6.92
N GLY A 58 17.67 -11.77 7.08
CA GLY A 58 16.99 -10.89 6.13
C GLY A 58 17.33 -9.42 6.33
N GLU A 59 17.07 -8.59 5.33
CA GLU A 59 17.31 -7.14 5.40
C GLU A 59 16.36 -6.43 6.38
N THR A 60 16.88 -5.37 6.98
CA THR A 60 16.16 -4.39 7.79
C THR A 60 15.30 -3.48 6.91
N LEU A 61 14.32 -2.82 7.54
CA LEU A 61 13.45 -1.85 6.89
C LEU A 61 14.05 -0.45 7.05
N ASN A 62 14.27 0.24 5.95
CA ASN A 62 14.69 1.65 5.94
C ASN A 62 13.47 2.58 6.00
N ARG A 63 12.44 2.28 5.22
CA ARG A 63 11.24 3.12 5.06
C ARG A 63 10.01 2.25 4.83
N VAL A 64 8.85 2.72 5.30
CA VAL A 64 7.56 2.05 5.09
C VAL A 64 6.56 3.05 4.54
N LEU A 65 5.86 2.63 3.51
CA LEU A 65 4.70 3.32 2.97
C LEU A 65 3.45 2.53 3.32
N VAL A 66 2.40 3.19 3.80
CA VAL A 66 1.11 2.56 4.14
C VAL A 66 -0.01 3.38 3.53
N THR A 67 -0.84 2.73 2.71
CA THR A 67 -2.00 3.37 2.07
C THR A 67 -3.06 3.78 3.08
N LYS A 68 -4.15 4.40 2.60
CA LYS A 68 -5.41 4.35 3.35
C LYS A 68 -5.94 2.91 3.41
N ALA A 69 -6.81 2.61 4.37
CA ALA A 69 -7.49 1.32 4.41
C ALA A 69 -8.44 1.18 3.21
N HIS A 70 -8.58 -0.04 2.69
CA HIS A 70 -9.47 -0.34 1.58
C HIS A 70 -10.14 -1.72 1.77
N PRO A 71 -11.47 -1.84 1.58
CA PRO A 71 -12.20 -3.11 1.72
C PRO A 71 -11.66 -4.25 0.84
N ARG A 72 -11.12 -3.90 -0.33
CA ARG A 72 -10.59 -4.84 -1.34
C ARG A 72 -9.06 -4.93 -1.38
N TYR A 73 -8.36 -4.57 -0.30
CA TYR A 73 -6.89 -4.52 -0.25
C TYR A 73 -6.21 -5.83 -0.74
N GLU A 74 -6.72 -7.01 -0.42
CA GLU A 74 -6.14 -8.27 -0.93
C GLU A 74 -6.30 -8.45 -2.46
N LYS A 75 -7.39 -7.94 -3.05
CA LYS A 75 -7.55 -7.92 -4.50
C LYS A 75 -6.60 -6.89 -5.13
N ILE A 76 -6.47 -5.72 -4.52
CA ILE A 76 -5.53 -4.68 -4.95
C ILE A 76 -4.10 -5.21 -4.95
N LYS A 77 -3.66 -5.88 -3.88
CA LYS A 77 -2.32 -6.49 -3.83
C LYS A 77 -2.08 -7.47 -4.98
N ARG A 78 -3.05 -8.34 -5.26
CA ARG A 78 -2.93 -9.32 -6.36
C ARG A 78 -2.83 -8.65 -7.73
N LEU A 79 -3.65 -7.64 -7.98
CA LEU A 79 -3.61 -6.88 -9.24
C LEU A 79 -2.33 -6.06 -9.37
N LEU A 80 -1.88 -5.45 -8.27
CA LEU A 80 -0.61 -4.72 -8.23
C LEU A 80 0.56 -5.65 -8.54
N ALA A 81 0.63 -6.83 -7.92
CA ALA A 81 1.66 -7.82 -8.22
C ALA A 81 1.64 -8.19 -9.72
N HIS A 82 0.46 -8.48 -10.28
CA HIS A 82 0.32 -8.78 -11.70
C HIS A 82 0.75 -7.62 -12.60
N GLN A 83 0.32 -6.39 -12.30
CA GLN A 83 0.71 -5.19 -13.07
C GLN A 83 2.20 -4.86 -12.97
N LEU A 84 2.87 -5.26 -11.89
CA LEU A 84 4.32 -5.09 -11.75
C LEU A 84 5.10 -6.26 -12.36
N SER A 85 4.46 -7.42 -12.56
CA SER A 85 5.04 -8.59 -13.23
C SER A 85 4.85 -8.58 -14.75
N ILE A 86 3.75 -8.04 -15.29
CA ILE A 86 3.51 -7.95 -16.75
C ILE A 86 4.58 -7.09 -17.44
N ASP A 87 5.16 -6.12 -16.76
CA ASP A 87 6.23 -5.27 -17.30
C ASP A 87 7.57 -6.05 -17.50
N ASP A 88 7.64 -7.34 -17.13
CA ASP A 88 8.83 -8.20 -17.24
C ASP A 88 8.84 -9.10 -18.50
N GLU A 89 7.67 -9.46 -19.06
CA GLU A 89 7.59 -10.40 -20.21
C GLU A 89 7.49 -9.72 -21.59
N GLY A 90 7.32 -8.39 -21.63
CA GLY A 90 7.02 -7.63 -22.84
C GLY A 90 7.95 -6.45 -23.09
N ASN A 91 9.23 -6.72 -23.43
CA ASN A 91 10.06 -5.78 -24.17
C ASN A 91 10.33 -4.40 -23.52
N ALA A 92 10.96 -4.38 -22.36
CA ALA A 92 11.92 -3.35 -21.92
C ALA A 92 12.61 -3.90 -20.67
N SER A 93 13.91 -3.64 -20.49
CA SER A 93 14.57 -3.92 -19.21
C SER A 93 13.72 -3.29 -18.10
N PRO A 94 13.24 -4.05 -17.09
CA PRO A 94 12.35 -3.50 -16.08
C PRO A 94 13.13 -2.38 -15.39
N GLY A 95 12.70 -1.14 -15.60
CA GLY A 95 13.22 -0.03 -14.82
C GLY A 95 13.12 -0.38 -13.34
N PRO A 96 14.06 0.06 -12.48
CA PRO A 96 14.03 -0.28 -11.07
C PRO A 96 12.65 0.04 -10.51
N LEU A 97 12.04 -0.91 -9.79
CA LEU A 97 10.75 -0.72 -9.12
C LEU A 97 10.85 0.50 -8.19
N THR A 98 10.35 1.64 -8.63
CA THR A 98 10.39 2.86 -7.84
C THR A 98 9.17 2.97 -6.94
N ILE A 99 9.34 3.64 -5.81
CA ILE A 99 8.25 3.94 -4.88
C ILE A 99 7.13 4.74 -5.58
N GLU A 100 7.50 5.65 -6.47
CA GLU A 100 6.55 6.50 -7.22
C GLU A 100 5.71 5.68 -8.21
N LEU A 101 6.31 4.71 -8.90
CA LEU A 101 5.56 3.78 -9.75
C LEU A 101 4.55 2.97 -8.92
N ILE A 102 4.99 2.43 -7.78
CA ILE A 102 4.13 1.64 -6.90
C ILE A 102 2.96 2.49 -6.37
N ARG A 103 3.24 3.72 -5.93
CA ARG A 103 2.21 4.68 -5.51
C ARG A 103 1.18 4.91 -6.60
N THR A 104 1.65 5.23 -7.80
CA THR A 104 0.77 5.53 -8.95
C THR A 104 -0.15 4.36 -9.28
N LYS A 105 0.39 3.13 -9.34
CA LYS A 105 -0.41 1.92 -9.61
C LYS A 105 -1.40 1.62 -8.49
N VAL A 106 -0.99 1.81 -7.22
CA VAL A 106 -1.87 1.63 -6.06
C VAL A 106 -3.02 2.63 -6.07
N ASP A 107 -2.75 3.92 -6.27
CA ASP A 107 -3.78 4.96 -6.26
C ASP A 107 -4.80 4.72 -7.40
N SER A 108 -4.31 4.36 -8.59
CA SER A 108 -5.18 3.96 -9.72
C SER A 108 -6.09 2.76 -9.39
N LEU A 109 -5.54 1.73 -8.73
CA LEU A 109 -6.32 0.57 -8.31
C LEU A 109 -7.32 0.90 -7.20
N PHE A 110 -6.99 1.81 -6.29
CA PHE A 110 -7.89 2.30 -5.26
C PHE A 110 -9.09 3.00 -5.90
N ASP A 111 -8.86 3.94 -6.82
CA ASP A 111 -9.93 4.69 -7.48
C ASP A 111 -10.85 3.78 -8.30
N THR A 112 -10.28 2.78 -8.97
CA THR A 112 -11.02 1.83 -9.80
C THR A 112 -11.84 0.84 -8.97
N LEU A 113 -11.36 0.46 -7.79
CA LEU A 113 -11.95 -0.61 -6.97
C LEU A 113 -12.75 -0.11 -5.78
N THR A 114 -12.74 1.20 -5.52
CA THR A 114 -13.63 1.85 -4.56
C THR A 114 -15.07 1.71 -5.07
N PRO A 115 -15.96 1.01 -4.32
CA PRO A 115 -17.37 0.92 -4.67
C PRO A 115 -17.98 2.32 -4.76
N GLU A 116 -18.90 2.54 -5.70
CA GLU A 116 -19.56 3.85 -5.88
C GLU A 116 -20.26 4.34 -4.60
N ALA A 117 -20.83 3.43 -3.81
CA ALA A 117 -21.44 3.72 -2.51
C ALA A 117 -20.46 4.18 -1.40
N ALA A 118 -19.15 3.96 -1.59
CA ALA A 118 -18.09 4.37 -0.66
C ALA A 118 -17.31 5.60 -1.17
N ARG A 119 -17.67 6.12 -2.34
CA ARG A 119 -17.09 7.35 -2.89
C ARG A 119 -17.66 8.52 -2.09
N PRO A 120 -16.84 9.44 -1.54
CA PRO A 120 -17.38 10.60 -0.84
C PRO A 120 -18.32 11.33 -1.80
N LEU A 121 -19.51 11.67 -1.32
CA LEU A 121 -20.45 12.53 -2.05
C LEU A 121 -19.71 13.85 -2.32
N SER A 122 -19.17 14.01 -3.53
CA SER A 122 -18.75 15.32 -4.00
C SER A 122 -19.97 16.21 -3.85
N ALA A 123 -19.87 17.23 -2.98
CA ALA A 123 -20.96 18.14 -2.67
C ALA A 123 -21.53 18.73 -3.96
N GLY A 124 -22.65 18.16 -4.40
CA GLY A 124 -23.46 18.70 -5.47
C GLY A 124 -24.11 19.98 -4.99
N THR A 125 -23.71 21.09 -5.62
CA THR A 125 -24.58 22.19 -6.06
C THR A 125 -25.65 22.68 -5.08
N LEU A 126 -25.36 23.80 -4.42
CA LEU A 126 -26.39 24.79 -4.08
C LEU A 126 -26.01 26.12 -4.74
N SER A 127 -26.42 26.29 -6.00
CA SER A 127 -26.65 27.61 -6.57
C SER A 127 -28.14 27.71 -6.84
N ALA A 128 -28.88 28.15 -5.82
CA ALA A 128 -30.29 28.47 -5.93
C ALA A 128 -30.46 29.63 -6.92
N ALA A 129 -31.38 29.46 -7.86
CA ALA A 129 -31.93 30.53 -8.64
C ALA A 129 -32.78 31.43 -7.73
N HIS A 130 -32.55 32.75 -7.79
CA HIS A 130 -33.58 33.77 -7.66
C HIS A 130 -33.09 35.10 -8.21
#